data_AF-A0A960SLX7-F1
#
_entry.id   AF-A0A960SLX7-F1
#
_cell.length_a   1.000
_cell.length_b   1.000
_cell.length_c   1.000
_cell.angle_alpha   90.00
_cell.angle_beta   90.00
_cell.angle_gamma   90.00
#
_symmetry.space_group_name_H-M   'P 1'
#
loop_
_entity.id
_entity.type
_entity.pdbx_description
1 polymer ?
#
loop_
_entity_poly.entity_id
_entity_poly.type
_entity_poly.pdbx_seq_one_letter_code
_entity_poly.pdbx_strand_id
1 'polypeptide(L)'
;MAACSTAAAGTVDALGLTVQVAAGRGVLVWDNSVSRSLEQVGLLDSLSYAMERSRDLGTWVPVAGVRPMAGQVTLNWDFPLAGSAGFFRIRRQIDLSGAELPRANLAAMDLRGADLRGANLTRARLPHANLAGADLSEAVLVGTDLERANLRGANLDRADLALANLNAADLTEARLEHANLAETRLSNANLTRVDLAGARWGTLSFYPGVILSETVLPNANVATDSPATRLRTQLFLSGAEGLDLRFLNMAGVDLRAVELQGADLSQAVFDNGDLSHADLSGANLSSASLRNTRLIDTRFETANLSAADLTGADLTYASLRGALIPSAEMMGSVILFQTMMPDGLVVPGP
;
A
#
# COMPACT_ATOMS: atom_id res chain seq x y z
N MET A 1 8.46 -28.50 -3.77
CA MET A 1 8.29 -29.66 -4.69
C MET A 1 9.62 -30.41 -4.69
N ALA A 2 9.64 -31.73 -4.56
CA ALA A 2 10.87 -32.51 -4.52
C ALA A 2 10.77 -33.74 -5.42
N ALA A 3 11.89 -34.17 -6.02
CA ALA A 3 11.96 -35.35 -6.89
C ALA A 3 12.68 -36.48 -6.15
N CYS A 4 12.11 -37.69 -6.17
CA CYS A 4 12.73 -38.88 -5.57
C CYS A 4 13.19 -39.83 -6.68
N SER A 5 14.48 -40.16 -6.70
CA SER A 5 15.05 -41.24 -7.50
C SER A 5 15.82 -42.21 -6.59
N THR A 6 16.10 -43.42 -7.06
CA THR A 6 16.85 -44.48 -6.35
C THR A 6 18.23 -44.04 -5.83
N ALA A 7 18.74 -42.87 -6.26
CA ALA A 7 20.03 -42.32 -5.89
C ALA A 7 19.97 -41.02 -5.04
N ALA A 8 18.80 -40.48 -4.73
CA ALA A 8 18.69 -39.16 -4.11
C ALA A 8 18.02 -39.21 -2.73
N ALA A 9 18.80 -39.53 -1.69
CA ALA A 9 18.52 -39.01 -0.36
C ALA A 9 18.86 -37.52 -0.38
N GLY A 10 17.94 -36.66 0.02
CA GLY A 10 18.12 -35.21 -0.04
C GLY A 10 17.20 -34.49 0.93
N THR A 11 17.71 -33.39 1.49
CA THR A 11 16.97 -32.44 2.30
C THR A 11 16.44 -31.32 1.43
N VAL A 12 15.17 -30.96 1.62
CA VAL A 12 14.58 -29.73 1.11
C VAL A 12 14.33 -28.83 2.31
N ASP A 13 15.33 -28.02 2.65
CA ASP A 13 15.39 -27.24 3.90
C ASP A 13 14.21 -26.28 4.06
N ALA A 14 13.71 -25.70 2.95
CA ALA A 14 12.59 -24.75 2.97
C ALA A 14 11.27 -25.34 3.50
N LEU A 15 11.13 -26.67 3.55
CA LEU A 15 9.93 -27.37 4.02
C LEU A 15 10.22 -28.29 5.22
N GLY A 16 11.43 -28.26 5.78
CA GLY A 16 11.85 -29.16 6.86
C GLY A 16 11.80 -30.64 6.46
N LEU A 17 11.96 -30.93 5.17
CA LEU A 17 11.55 -32.22 4.61
C LEU A 17 12.77 -33.02 4.15
N THR A 18 12.94 -34.20 4.72
CA THR A 18 14.03 -35.13 4.42
C THR A 18 13.46 -36.39 3.80
N VAL A 19 13.98 -36.77 2.63
CA VAL A 19 13.65 -38.06 2.02
C VAL A 19 14.79 -39.03 2.30
N GLN A 20 14.48 -40.16 2.93
CA GLN A 20 15.41 -41.27 3.14
C GLN A 20 14.95 -42.48 2.34
N VAL A 21 15.88 -43.26 1.79
CA VAL A 21 15.58 -44.52 1.11
C VAL A 21 16.21 -45.65 1.92
N ALA A 22 15.38 -46.57 2.44
CA ALA A 22 15.84 -47.70 3.26
C ALA A 22 15.16 -48.99 2.82
N ALA A 23 15.95 -50.03 2.54
CA ALA A 23 15.48 -51.40 2.29
C ALA A 23 14.33 -51.55 1.26
N GLY A 24 14.35 -50.77 0.19
CA GLY A 24 13.31 -50.84 -0.83
C GLY A 24 12.11 -49.90 -0.62
N ARG A 25 12.14 -49.08 0.44
CA ARG A 25 11.06 -48.17 0.85
C ARG A 25 11.57 -46.74 0.95
N GLY A 26 10.73 -45.77 0.61
CA GLY A 26 11.00 -44.38 0.92
C GLY A 26 10.41 -43.98 2.26
N VAL A 27 11.20 -43.30 3.07
CA VAL A 27 10.76 -42.71 4.32
C VAL A 27 10.79 -41.21 4.12
N LEU A 28 9.63 -40.58 4.30
CA LEU A 28 9.51 -39.14 4.30
C LEU A 28 9.53 -38.65 5.74
N VAL A 29 10.53 -37.88 6.11
CA VAL A 29 10.59 -37.23 7.41
C VAL A 29 10.28 -35.75 7.18
N TRP A 30 9.30 -35.25 7.91
CA TRP A 30 8.85 -33.87 7.78
C TRP A 30 8.88 -33.19 9.15
N ASP A 31 9.73 -32.18 9.28
CA ASP A 31 9.76 -31.29 10.43
C ASP A 31 8.69 -30.20 10.26
N ASN A 32 7.59 -30.39 10.96
CA ASN A 32 6.48 -29.45 11.00
C ASN A 32 6.56 -28.55 12.24
N SER A 33 7.72 -27.91 12.41
CA SER A 33 7.98 -26.98 13.52
C SER A 33 7.02 -25.78 13.54
N VAL A 34 6.49 -25.35 12.38
CA VAL A 34 5.49 -24.27 12.31
C VAL A 34 4.13 -24.66 12.88
N SER A 35 3.80 -25.96 12.96
CA SER A 35 2.62 -26.39 13.73
C SER A 35 2.78 -26.21 15.23
N ARG A 36 4.01 -26.09 15.78
CA ARG A 36 4.19 -25.79 17.20
C ARG A 36 3.73 -24.39 17.56
N SER A 37 4.01 -23.39 16.73
CA SER A 37 3.56 -22.02 17.00
C SER A 37 2.03 -21.90 16.96
N LEU A 38 1.37 -22.64 16.06
CA LEU A 38 -0.09 -22.71 15.99
C LEU A 38 -0.70 -23.49 17.16
N GLU A 39 -0.07 -24.59 17.58
CA GLU A 39 -0.48 -25.35 18.77
C GLU A 39 -0.40 -24.50 20.05
N GLN A 40 0.67 -23.71 20.21
CA GLN A 40 0.84 -22.82 21.37
C GLN A 40 -0.26 -21.78 21.52
N VAL A 41 -0.91 -21.40 20.41
CA VAL A 41 -2.02 -20.45 20.38
C VAL A 41 -3.38 -21.12 20.18
N GLY A 42 -3.45 -22.46 20.26
CA GLY A 42 -4.70 -23.22 20.17
C GLY A 42 -5.30 -23.31 18.76
N LEU A 43 -4.50 -23.07 17.71
CA LEU A 43 -4.93 -23.06 16.31
C LEU A 43 -4.46 -24.27 15.52
N LEU A 44 -4.03 -25.36 16.17
CA LEU A 44 -3.55 -26.55 15.45
C LEU A 44 -4.62 -27.14 14.53
N ASP A 45 -5.89 -27.07 14.92
CA ASP A 45 -7.02 -27.60 14.14
C ASP A 45 -7.35 -26.75 12.90
N SER A 46 -6.87 -25.50 12.84
CA SER A 46 -7.00 -24.63 11.66
C SER A 46 -6.05 -25.03 10.53
N LEU A 47 -5.06 -25.87 10.82
CA LEU A 47 -4.18 -26.40 9.80
C LEU A 47 -4.87 -27.54 9.06
N SER A 48 -4.78 -27.50 7.75
CA SER A 48 -5.00 -28.67 6.92
C SER A 48 -3.78 -28.89 6.03
N TYR A 49 -3.42 -30.16 5.87
CA TYR A 49 -2.34 -30.57 4.99
C TYR A 49 -2.92 -31.47 3.92
N ALA A 50 -2.87 -31.01 2.67
CA ALA A 50 -3.06 -31.89 1.53
C ALA A 50 -1.67 -32.26 1.01
N MET A 51 -1.14 -33.39 1.47
CA MET A 51 -0.01 -34.00 0.77
C MET A 51 -0.53 -34.61 -0.52
N GLU A 52 0.12 -34.28 -1.62
CA GLU A 52 -0.24 -34.77 -2.94
C GLU A 52 0.97 -35.33 -3.65
N ARG A 53 0.74 -36.34 -4.48
CA ARG A 53 1.76 -36.96 -5.32
C ARG A 53 1.44 -36.81 -6.80
N SER A 54 2.48 -36.79 -7.61
CA SER A 54 2.37 -36.80 -9.06
C SER A 54 3.45 -37.70 -9.66
N ARG A 55 3.15 -38.32 -10.80
CA ARG A 55 4.14 -39.07 -11.61
C ARG A 55 4.72 -38.22 -12.74
N ASP A 56 4.03 -37.15 -13.12
CA ASP A 56 4.25 -36.41 -14.38
C ASP A 56 4.26 -34.88 -14.18
N LEU A 57 4.14 -34.39 -12.94
CA LEU A 57 3.93 -32.99 -12.54
C LEU A 57 2.60 -32.36 -12.98
N GLY A 58 1.84 -33.01 -13.86
CA GLY A 58 0.55 -32.52 -14.37
C GLY A 58 -0.64 -32.99 -13.54
N THR A 59 -0.63 -34.25 -13.09
CA THR A 59 -1.74 -34.86 -12.35
C THR A 59 -1.35 -35.08 -10.89
N TRP A 60 -2.11 -34.49 -9.96
CA TRP A 60 -1.86 -34.57 -8.52
C TRP A 60 -2.95 -35.37 -7.81
N VAL A 61 -2.54 -36.35 -7.00
CA VAL A 61 -3.45 -37.22 -6.23
C VAL A 61 -3.17 -37.05 -4.74
N PRO A 62 -4.20 -36.80 -3.90
CA PRO A 62 -4.05 -36.71 -2.45
C PRO A 62 -3.52 -37.99 -1.80
N VAL A 63 -2.75 -37.82 -0.72
CA VAL A 63 -2.25 -38.89 0.14
C VAL A 63 -3.11 -38.93 1.41
N ALA A 64 -3.78 -40.05 1.64
CA ALA A 64 -4.65 -40.22 2.80
C ALA A 64 -3.85 -40.34 4.11
N GLY A 65 -4.41 -39.84 5.21
CA GLY A 65 -3.88 -40.07 6.56
C GLY A 65 -2.84 -39.06 7.06
N VAL A 66 -2.46 -38.06 6.26
CA VAL A 66 -1.61 -36.96 6.73
C VAL A 66 -2.46 -35.98 7.53
N ARG A 67 -2.18 -35.83 8.83
CA ARG A 67 -2.84 -34.86 9.73
C ARG A 67 -1.85 -33.83 10.24
N PRO A 68 -2.29 -32.60 10.57
CA PRO A 68 -1.47 -31.64 11.28
C PRO A 68 -1.05 -32.20 12.64
N MET A 69 0.25 -32.29 12.86
CA MET A 69 0.83 -32.65 14.14
C MET A 69 2.06 -31.78 14.37
N ALA A 70 2.27 -31.34 15.60
CA ALA A 70 3.41 -30.53 15.96
C ALA A 70 4.69 -31.39 16.07
N GLY A 71 5.79 -30.89 15.48
CA GLY A 71 7.09 -31.57 15.53
C GLY A 71 7.39 -32.45 14.32
N GLN A 72 8.30 -33.40 14.51
CA GLN A 72 8.81 -34.25 13.42
C GLN A 72 7.84 -35.41 13.16
N VAL A 73 7.31 -35.49 11.94
CA VAL A 73 6.44 -36.56 11.48
C VAL A 73 7.23 -37.45 10.53
N THR A 74 7.28 -38.75 10.82
CA THR A 74 7.83 -39.75 9.90
C THR A 74 6.68 -40.46 9.19
N LEU A 75 6.57 -40.24 7.88
CA LEU A 75 5.64 -40.93 7.01
C LEU A 75 6.39 -42.04 6.27
N ASN A 76 6.12 -43.29 6.66
CA ASN A 76 6.64 -44.45 5.96
C ASN A 76 5.84 -44.66 4.67
N TRP A 77 6.51 -44.64 3.53
CA TRP A 77 5.84 -44.77 2.24
C TRP A 77 6.47 -45.85 1.36
N ASP A 78 5.67 -46.87 1.10
CA ASP A 78 6.00 -47.90 0.12
C ASP A 78 5.73 -47.38 -1.31
N PHE A 79 6.79 -47.06 -2.05
CA PHE A 79 6.74 -46.98 -3.51
C PHE A 79 7.55 -48.11 -4.15
N PRO A 80 7.06 -48.71 -5.25
CA PRO A 80 7.85 -49.67 -6.01
C PRO A 80 9.04 -48.94 -6.65
N LEU A 81 10.26 -49.22 -6.19
CA LEU A 81 11.51 -48.61 -6.68
C LEU A 81 11.92 -49.00 -8.11
N ALA A 82 11.09 -49.78 -8.81
CA ALA A 82 11.38 -50.16 -10.19
C ALA A 82 10.89 -49.09 -11.18
N GLY A 83 11.74 -48.08 -11.45
CA GLY A 83 11.80 -47.45 -12.78
C GLY A 83 11.07 -46.14 -13.05
N SER A 84 10.49 -45.43 -12.07
CA SER A 84 9.87 -44.11 -12.34
C SER A 84 10.07 -43.12 -11.19
N ALA A 85 10.60 -41.94 -11.49
CA ALA A 85 10.68 -40.82 -10.56
C ALA A 85 9.27 -40.38 -10.15
N GLY A 86 9.06 -40.14 -8.86
CA GLY A 86 7.82 -39.60 -8.31
C GLY A 86 8.03 -38.22 -7.71
N PHE A 87 7.00 -37.38 -7.77
CA PHE A 87 6.97 -36.06 -7.17
C PHE A 87 5.96 -36.01 -6.03
N PHE A 88 6.26 -35.20 -5.02
CA PHE A 88 5.29 -34.87 -3.97
C PHE A 88 5.31 -33.38 -3.66
N ARG A 89 4.19 -32.90 -3.11
CA ARG A 89 4.05 -31.56 -2.54
C ARG A 89 3.18 -31.64 -1.30
N ILE A 90 3.41 -30.71 -0.37
CA ILE A 90 2.53 -30.48 0.77
C ILE A 90 1.86 -29.14 0.49
N ARG A 91 0.54 -29.13 0.34
CA ARG A 91 -0.23 -27.89 0.46
C ARG A 91 -0.52 -27.69 1.93
N ARG A 92 0.12 -26.68 2.52
CA ARG A 92 -0.24 -26.17 3.82
C ARG A 92 -1.34 -25.15 3.61
N GLN A 93 -2.51 -25.43 4.15
CA GLN A 93 -3.63 -24.50 4.14
C GLN A 93 -3.95 -24.21 5.61
N ILE A 94 -3.82 -22.94 5.97
CA ILE A 94 -4.27 -22.44 7.27
C ILE A 94 -5.64 -21.84 7.00
N ASP A 95 -6.70 -22.50 7.48
CA ASP A 95 -8.08 -22.02 7.36
C ASP A 95 -8.52 -21.42 8.68
N LEU A 96 -8.52 -20.10 8.71
CA LEU A 96 -8.98 -19.24 9.79
C LEU A 96 -10.14 -18.36 9.29
N SER A 97 -10.86 -18.81 8.25
CA SER A 97 -12.01 -18.08 7.72
C SER A 97 -13.09 -17.95 8.80
N GLY A 98 -13.58 -16.71 9.00
CA GLY A 98 -14.54 -16.37 10.05
C GLY A 98 -14.05 -16.61 11.47
N ALA A 99 -12.75 -16.84 11.69
CA ALA A 99 -12.22 -17.13 13.02
C ALA A 99 -12.37 -15.93 13.98
N GLU A 100 -12.80 -16.19 15.21
CA GLU A 100 -12.88 -15.20 16.28
C GLU A 100 -11.58 -15.17 17.07
N LEU A 101 -10.69 -14.22 16.73
CA LEU A 101 -9.35 -14.07 17.29
C LEU A 101 -9.11 -12.69 17.95
N PRO A 102 -10.07 -12.09 18.66
CA PRO A 102 -9.86 -10.78 19.27
C PRO A 102 -8.75 -10.84 20.31
N ARG A 103 -7.81 -9.90 20.24
CA ARG A 103 -6.63 -9.82 21.14
C ARG A 103 -5.72 -11.06 21.11
N ALA A 104 -5.86 -11.93 20.11
CA ALA A 104 -4.96 -13.07 19.94
C ALA A 104 -3.51 -12.60 19.77
N ASN A 105 -2.56 -13.36 20.30
CA ASN A 105 -1.14 -13.10 20.09
C ASN A 105 -0.63 -14.02 18.97
N LEU A 106 -0.45 -13.45 17.78
CA LEU A 106 0.05 -14.14 16.59
C LEU A 106 1.36 -13.48 16.10
N ALA A 107 2.12 -12.87 17.02
CA ALA A 107 3.39 -12.22 16.71
C ALA A 107 4.38 -13.18 16.04
N ALA A 108 5.04 -12.70 14.97
CA ALA A 108 6.00 -13.45 14.17
C ALA A 108 5.51 -14.78 13.58
N MET A 109 4.19 -15.02 13.53
CA MET A 109 3.65 -16.25 12.97
C MET A 109 3.77 -16.30 11.45
N ASP A 110 4.04 -17.49 10.92
CA ASP A 110 4.00 -17.76 9.48
C ASP A 110 2.59 -18.19 9.06
N LEU A 111 1.85 -17.22 8.52
CA LEU A 111 0.48 -17.28 8.03
C LEU A 111 0.44 -17.03 6.50
N ARG A 112 1.52 -17.31 5.78
CA ARG A 112 1.56 -17.15 4.31
C ARG A 112 0.46 -17.95 3.64
N GLY A 113 -0.30 -17.29 2.77
CA GLY A 113 -1.42 -17.92 2.05
C GLY A 113 -2.55 -18.42 2.95
N ALA A 114 -2.62 -18.00 4.21
CA ALA A 114 -3.73 -18.35 5.10
C ALA A 114 -5.05 -17.76 4.59
N ASP A 115 -6.13 -18.51 4.74
CA ASP A 115 -7.49 -18.02 4.54
C ASP A 115 -7.95 -17.41 5.87
N LEU A 116 -8.07 -16.10 5.91
CA LEU A 116 -8.51 -15.28 7.04
C LEU A 116 -9.75 -14.45 6.66
N ARG A 117 -10.48 -14.88 5.62
CA ARG A 117 -11.64 -14.15 5.11
C ARG A 117 -12.70 -13.98 6.20
N GLY A 118 -13.14 -12.76 6.43
CA GLY A 118 -14.12 -12.45 7.48
C GLY A 118 -13.66 -12.72 8.91
N ALA A 119 -12.37 -13.02 9.14
CA ALA A 119 -11.87 -13.28 10.49
C ALA A 119 -11.92 -12.01 11.35
N ASN A 120 -12.26 -12.17 12.63
CA ASN A 120 -12.22 -11.08 13.60
C ASN A 120 -10.89 -11.07 14.36
N LEU A 121 -10.01 -10.17 13.96
CA LEU A 121 -8.68 -9.96 14.53
C LEU A 121 -8.61 -8.66 15.36
N THR A 122 -9.76 -8.16 15.83
CA THR A 122 -9.85 -6.90 16.58
C THR A 122 -8.82 -6.86 17.72
N ARG A 123 -7.93 -5.87 17.69
CA ARG A 123 -6.84 -5.67 18.65
C ARG A 123 -5.90 -6.87 18.84
N ALA A 124 -5.85 -7.79 17.88
CA ALA A 124 -4.85 -8.86 17.86
C ALA A 124 -3.44 -8.30 17.66
N ARG A 125 -2.43 -9.06 18.10
CA ARG A 125 -1.01 -8.73 17.97
C ARG A 125 -0.38 -9.60 16.90
N LEU A 126 -0.04 -9.02 15.77
CA LEU A 126 0.65 -9.64 14.63
C LEU A 126 1.96 -8.92 14.25
N PRO A 127 2.73 -8.31 15.18
CA PRO A 127 3.98 -7.66 14.78
C PRO A 127 4.93 -8.72 14.20
N HIS A 128 5.61 -8.36 13.11
CA HIS A 128 6.51 -9.24 12.36
C HIS A 128 5.87 -10.51 11.77
N ALA A 129 4.54 -10.66 11.79
CA ALA A 129 3.88 -11.81 11.19
C ALA A 129 4.10 -11.84 9.67
N ASN A 130 4.17 -13.05 9.11
CA ASN A 130 4.27 -13.26 7.67
C ASN A 130 2.92 -13.68 7.11
N LEU A 131 2.22 -12.74 6.48
CA LEU A 131 0.90 -12.85 5.88
C LEU A 131 0.98 -12.74 4.34
N ALA A 132 2.15 -12.97 3.75
CA ALA A 132 2.30 -12.84 2.29
C ALA A 132 1.33 -13.77 1.55
N GLY A 133 0.57 -13.20 0.63
CA GLY A 133 -0.48 -13.88 -0.14
C GLY A 133 -1.67 -14.39 0.67
N ALA A 134 -1.81 -14.00 1.95
CA ALA A 134 -2.97 -14.37 2.76
C ALA A 134 -4.25 -13.68 2.25
N ASP A 135 -5.40 -14.34 2.43
CA ASP A 135 -6.70 -13.79 2.11
C ASP A 135 -7.39 -13.25 3.37
N LEU A 136 -7.33 -11.95 3.56
CA LEU A 136 -7.92 -11.18 4.66
C LEU A 136 -9.16 -10.40 4.18
N SER A 137 -9.77 -10.75 3.04
CA SER A 137 -10.94 -10.01 2.56
C SER A 137 -12.07 -10.04 3.58
N GLU A 138 -12.74 -8.89 3.78
CA GLU A 138 -13.81 -8.71 4.77
C GLU A 138 -13.40 -8.95 6.24
N ALA A 139 -12.11 -9.12 6.53
CA ALA A 139 -11.64 -9.31 7.91
C ALA A 139 -11.80 -8.03 8.76
N VAL A 140 -12.05 -8.21 10.06
CA VAL A 140 -12.13 -7.11 11.03
C VAL A 140 -10.80 -6.99 11.75
N LEU A 141 -10.01 -5.98 11.38
CA LEU A 141 -8.64 -5.71 11.85
C LEU A 141 -8.58 -4.43 12.71
N VAL A 142 -9.69 -4.06 13.35
CA VAL A 142 -9.80 -2.80 14.08
C VAL A 142 -8.82 -2.77 15.25
N GLY A 143 -7.91 -1.80 15.24
CA GLY A 143 -6.87 -1.62 16.26
C GLY A 143 -5.84 -2.76 16.33
N THR A 144 -5.74 -3.61 15.30
CA THR A 144 -4.77 -4.70 15.23
C THR A 144 -3.35 -4.15 15.08
N ASP A 145 -2.39 -4.77 15.77
CA ASP A 145 -0.97 -4.45 15.65
C ASP A 145 -0.30 -5.29 14.56
N LEU A 146 -0.01 -4.69 13.41
CA LEU A 146 0.65 -5.28 12.24
C LEU A 146 2.03 -4.63 11.98
N GLU A 147 2.66 -4.07 13.01
CA GLU A 147 3.97 -3.43 12.87
C GLU A 147 4.99 -4.38 12.23
N ARG A 148 5.65 -3.93 11.15
CA ARG A 148 6.63 -4.72 10.39
C ARG A 148 6.11 -6.07 9.88
N ALA A 149 4.79 -6.25 9.76
CA ALA A 149 4.23 -7.44 9.14
C ALA A 149 4.54 -7.48 7.63
N ASN A 150 4.69 -8.69 7.08
CA ASN A 150 4.80 -8.91 5.65
C ASN A 150 3.41 -9.25 5.09
N LEU A 151 2.81 -8.33 4.35
CA LEU A 151 1.50 -8.42 3.71
C LEU A 151 1.61 -8.43 2.17
N ARG A 152 2.80 -8.76 1.62
CA ARG A 152 3.02 -8.73 0.17
C ARG A 152 2.00 -9.61 -0.56
N GLY A 153 1.31 -9.03 -1.54
CA GLY A 153 0.30 -9.74 -2.33
C GLY A 153 -0.92 -10.23 -1.54
N ALA A 154 -1.11 -9.78 -0.30
CA ALA A 154 -2.28 -10.16 0.50
C ALA A 154 -3.55 -9.53 -0.07
N ASN A 155 -4.68 -10.24 0.05
CA ASN A 155 -5.99 -9.72 -0.28
C ASN A 155 -6.64 -9.11 0.98
N LEU A 156 -6.90 -7.82 0.97
CA LEU A 156 -7.52 -7.04 2.05
C LEU A 156 -8.77 -6.30 1.53
N ASP A 157 -9.36 -6.76 0.42
CA ASP A 157 -10.60 -6.17 -0.13
C ASP A 157 -11.68 -6.11 0.97
N ARG A 158 -12.28 -4.93 1.14
CA ARG A 158 -13.33 -4.65 2.16
C ARG A 158 -12.93 -4.92 3.61
N ALA A 159 -11.65 -5.11 3.93
CA ALA A 159 -11.20 -5.31 5.31
C ALA A 159 -11.36 -4.02 6.14
N ASP A 160 -11.68 -4.16 7.43
CA ASP A 160 -11.76 -3.02 8.35
C ASP A 160 -10.46 -2.87 9.15
N LEU A 161 -9.57 -1.98 8.68
CA LEU A 161 -8.26 -1.67 9.25
C LEU A 161 -8.29 -0.42 10.15
N ALA A 162 -9.47 0.04 10.57
CA ALA A 162 -9.57 1.25 11.37
C ALA A 162 -8.68 1.18 12.62
N LEU A 163 -7.92 2.24 12.90
CA LEU A 163 -6.99 2.33 14.04
C LEU A 163 -5.84 1.29 14.04
N ALA A 164 -5.68 0.47 13.00
CA ALA A 164 -4.62 -0.53 12.95
C ALA A 164 -3.22 0.11 12.87
N ASN A 165 -2.23 -0.60 13.39
CA ASN A 165 -0.82 -0.20 13.30
C ASN A 165 -0.12 -0.96 12.18
N LEU A 166 0.10 -0.32 11.04
CA LEU A 166 0.83 -0.85 9.88
C LEU A 166 2.22 -0.19 9.72
N ASN A 167 2.76 0.42 10.78
CA ASN A 167 4.07 1.07 10.68
C ASN A 167 5.14 0.07 10.21
N ALA A 168 5.92 0.49 9.22
CA ALA A 168 6.97 -0.31 8.58
C ALA A 168 6.52 -1.67 8.02
N ALA A 169 5.22 -1.89 7.80
CA ALA A 169 4.71 -3.08 7.13
C ALA A 169 5.02 -3.05 5.63
N ASP A 170 5.20 -4.22 5.03
CA ASP A 170 5.36 -4.39 3.58
C ASP A 170 4.03 -4.84 2.97
N LEU A 171 3.32 -3.93 2.31
CA LEU A 171 2.08 -4.21 1.58
C LEU A 171 2.30 -4.29 0.07
N THR A 172 3.53 -4.47 -0.43
CA THR A 172 3.78 -4.47 -1.87
C THR A 172 2.83 -5.42 -2.61
N GLU A 173 2.16 -4.93 -3.65
CA GLU A 173 1.19 -5.68 -4.47
C GLU A 173 -0.06 -6.19 -3.71
N ALA A 174 -0.33 -5.71 -2.50
CA ALA A 174 -1.55 -6.04 -1.77
C ALA A 174 -2.79 -5.37 -2.38
N ARG A 175 -3.96 -6.00 -2.23
CA ARG A 175 -5.26 -5.46 -2.68
C ARG A 175 -6.01 -4.90 -1.49
N LEU A 176 -6.27 -3.60 -1.45
CA LEU A 176 -6.99 -2.89 -0.40
C LEU A 176 -8.22 -2.15 -0.95
N GLU A 177 -8.77 -2.64 -2.06
CA GLU A 177 -10.01 -2.15 -2.64
C GLU A 177 -11.10 -2.09 -1.56
N HIS A 178 -11.84 -0.98 -1.48
CA HIS A 178 -12.93 -0.79 -0.52
C HIS A 178 -12.59 -0.98 0.98
N ALA A 179 -11.31 -1.11 1.36
CA ALA A 179 -10.91 -1.29 2.74
C ALA A 179 -11.15 -0.01 3.57
N ASN A 180 -11.35 -0.15 4.88
CA ASN A 180 -11.45 0.99 5.79
C ASN A 180 -10.13 1.23 6.53
N LEU A 181 -9.38 2.24 6.10
CA LEU A 181 -8.10 2.69 6.65
C LEU A 181 -8.24 3.95 7.53
N ALA A 182 -9.42 4.17 8.13
CA ALA A 182 -9.64 5.32 9.01
C ALA A 182 -8.67 5.29 10.21
N GLU A 183 -7.87 6.34 10.38
CA GLU A 183 -6.91 6.48 11.49
C GLU A 183 -5.82 5.37 11.55
N THR A 184 -5.63 4.62 10.47
CA THR A 184 -4.60 3.58 10.38
C THR A 184 -3.20 4.21 10.33
N ARG A 185 -2.26 3.70 11.12
CA ARG A 185 -0.89 4.22 11.16
C ARG A 185 -0.02 3.54 10.11
N LEU A 186 0.54 4.30 9.17
CA LEU A 186 1.31 3.77 8.03
C LEU A 186 2.77 4.24 7.99
N SER A 187 3.34 4.79 9.07
CA SER A 187 4.69 5.40 9.02
C SER A 187 5.72 4.38 8.53
N ASN A 188 6.50 4.74 7.51
CA ASN A 188 7.47 3.87 6.83
C ASN A 188 6.90 2.61 6.15
N ALA A 189 5.58 2.50 5.97
CA ALA A 189 4.98 1.37 5.27
C ALA A 189 5.26 1.43 3.75
N ASN A 190 5.37 0.25 3.13
CA ASN A 190 5.55 0.14 1.69
C ASN A 190 4.24 -0.27 1.00
N LEU A 191 3.65 0.64 0.22
CA LEU A 191 2.41 0.41 -0.54
C LEU A 191 2.68 0.33 -2.05
N THR A 192 3.90 -0.03 -2.47
CA THR A 192 4.24 -0.17 -3.88
C THR A 192 3.25 -1.10 -4.60
N ARG A 193 2.65 -0.64 -5.71
CA ARG A 193 1.66 -1.39 -6.51
C ARG A 193 0.45 -1.89 -5.72
N VAL A 194 0.08 -1.22 -4.64
CA VAL A 194 -1.16 -1.51 -3.91
C VAL A 194 -2.35 -0.95 -4.68
N ASP A 195 -3.48 -1.65 -4.66
CA ASP A 195 -4.75 -1.11 -5.13
C ASP A 195 -5.61 -0.62 -3.96
N LEU A 196 -5.86 0.69 -3.87
CA LEU A 196 -6.72 1.30 -2.85
C LEU A 196 -8.07 1.76 -3.42
N ALA A 197 -8.45 1.38 -4.64
CA ALA A 197 -9.67 1.88 -5.28
C ALA A 197 -10.91 1.74 -4.37
N GLY A 198 -11.62 2.85 -4.14
CA GLY A 198 -12.78 2.90 -3.27
C GLY A 198 -12.52 2.70 -1.77
N ALA A 199 -11.26 2.59 -1.33
CA ALA A 199 -10.93 2.50 0.09
C ALA A 199 -11.30 3.79 0.84
N ARG A 200 -11.79 3.66 2.07
CA ARG A 200 -11.92 4.79 3.00
C ARG A 200 -10.60 4.98 3.71
N TRP A 201 -10.14 6.20 3.87
CA TRP A 201 -8.89 6.51 4.56
C TRP A 201 -9.05 7.84 5.27
N GLY A 202 -8.38 8.00 6.41
CA GLY A 202 -8.44 9.23 7.21
C GLY A 202 -7.66 10.38 6.58
N THR A 203 -7.83 11.59 7.10
CA THR A 203 -6.97 12.74 6.79
C THR A 203 -5.52 12.30 6.94
N LEU A 204 -4.75 12.34 5.84
CA LEU A 204 -3.31 12.05 5.84
C LEU A 204 -2.60 13.08 6.72
N SER A 205 -2.65 12.87 8.03
CA SER A 205 -1.62 13.36 8.93
C SER A 205 -0.35 12.65 8.47
N PHE A 206 0.41 13.34 7.61
CA PHE A 206 1.68 12.92 7.02
C PHE A 206 2.31 11.75 7.79
N TYR A 207 2.15 10.52 7.30
CA TYR A 207 2.87 9.38 7.88
C TYR A 207 4.28 9.41 7.27
N PRO A 208 5.30 9.81 8.04
CA PRO A 208 6.64 9.94 7.50
C PRO A 208 7.12 8.61 6.92
N GLY A 209 7.71 8.65 5.73
CA GLY A 209 8.37 7.50 5.10
C GLY A 209 7.46 6.52 4.34
N VAL A 210 6.16 6.77 4.18
CA VAL A 210 5.31 5.93 3.33
C VAL A 210 5.79 5.92 1.88
N ILE A 211 5.86 4.74 1.28
CA ILE A 211 6.19 4.53 -0.14
C ILE A 211 4.91 4.23 -0.91
N LEU A 212 4.66 4.93 -2.02
CA LEU A 212 3.42 4.85 -2.83
C LEU A 212 3.70 4.59 -4.32
N SER A 213 4.84 3.97 -4.64
CA SER A 213 5.26 3.71 -6.01
C SER A 213 4.22 2.90 -6.77
N GLU A 214 3.64 3.42 -7.85
CA GLU A 214 2.66 2.69 -8.68
C GLU A 214 1.38 2.26 -7.93
N THR A 215 1.04 2.89 -6.80
CA THR A 215 -0.17 2.59 -6.01
C THR A 215 -1.42 3.16 -6.69
N VAL A 216 -2.49 2.38 -6.86
CA VAL A 216 -3.81 2.93 -7.23
C VAL A 216 -4.44 3.54 -5.98
N LEU A 217 -4.91 4.77 -6.10
CA LEU A 217 -5.49 5.57 -5.04
C LEU A 217 -7.01 5.36 -4.96
N PRO A 218 -7.67 5.76 -3.86
CA PRO A 218 -9.10 5.55 -3.67
C PRO A 218 -10.03 6.13 -4.73
N ASN A 219 -9.61 7.19 -5.43
CA ASN A 219 -10.32 7.76 -6.58
C ASN A 219 -9.93 7.12 -7.93
N ALA A 220 -9.28 5.94 -7.90
CA ALA A 220 -8.77 5.19 -9.05
C ALA A 220 -7.60 5.84 -9.83
N ASN A 221 -6.96 6.88 -9.28
CA ASN A 221 -5.75 7.46 -9.86
C ASN A 221 -4.50 6.66 -9.45
N VAL A 222 -3.50 6.52 -10.32
CA VAL A 222 -2.22 5.89 -9.96
C VAL A 222 -1.28 6.94 -9.34
N ALA A 223 -0.92 6.75 -8.07
CA ALA A 223 0.14 7.50 -7.41
C ALA A 223 1.49 7.19 -8.06
N THR A 224 2.22 8.25 -8.40
CA THR A 224 3.65 8.17 -8.72
C THR A 224 4.45 8.73 -7.56
N ASP A 225 5.71 8.32 -7.42
CA ASP A 225 6.57 8.70 -6.29
C ASP A 225 7.00 10.17 -6.25
N SER A 226 6.54 11.01 -7.17
CA SER A 226 6.87 12.42 -7.10
C SER A 226 6.16 13.06 -5.88
N PRO A 227 6.87 13.86 -5.05
CA PRO A 227 6.26 14.67 -3.99
C PRO A 227 5.07 15.49 -4.52
N ALA A 228 5.21 15.92 -5.78
CA ALA A 228 4.22 16.53 -6.65
C ALA A 228 2.91 15.72 -6.77
N THR A 229 2.97 14.45 -7.13
CA THR A 229 1.78 13.59 -7.27
C THR A 229 1.19 13.22 -5.91
N ARG A 230 2.02 13.03 -4.87
CA ARG A 230 1.54 12.80 -3.49
C ARG A 230 0.74 13.99 -2.98
N LEU A 231 1.26 15.20 -3.20
CA LEU A 231 0.55 16.42 -2.83
C LEU A 231 -0.71 16.61 -3.68
N ARG A 232 -0.63 16.48 -5.01
CA ARG A 232 -1.82 16.56 -5.89
C ARG A 232 -2.93 15.64 -5.41
N THR A 233 -2.58 14.39 -5.16
CA THR A 233 -3.46 13.35 -4.64
C THR A 233 -4.09 13.79 -3.33
N GLN A 234 -3.27 14.27 -2.39
CA GLN A 234 -3.72 14.68 -1.07
C GLN A 234 -4.67 15.89 -1.13
N LEU A 235 -4.33 16.93 -1.89
CA LEU A 235 -5.17 18.12 -2.07
C LEU A 235 -6.51 17.78 -2.74
N PHE A 236 -6.52 16.85 -3.71
CA PHE A 236 -7.74 16.41 -4.39
C PHE A 236 -8.69 15.60 -3.47
N LEU A 237 -8.15 14.97 -2.43
CA LEU A 237 -8.89 14.01 -1.61
C LEU A 237 -9.36 14.57 -0.28
N SER A 238 -8.62 15.49 0.33
CA SER A 238 -9.03 16.15 1.57
C SER A 238 -9.65 17.53 1.37
N GLY A 239 -9.61 18.06 0.14
CA GLY A 239 -9.64 19.51 -0.08
C GLY A 239 -8.39 20.17 0.54
N ALA A 240 -8.11 21.40 0.15
CA ALA A 240 -6.99 22.14 0.73
C ALA A 240 -7.40 23.43 1.42
N GLU A 241 -8.69 23.55 1.77
CA GLU A 241 -9.19 24.74 2.43
C GLU A 241 -8.56 24.93 3.82
N GLY A 242 -7.78 26.00 3.99
CA GLY A 242 -7.10 26.33 5.23
C GLY A 242 -5.91 25.41 5.59
N LEU A 243 -5.37 24.65 4.63
CA LEU A 243 -4.23 23.75 4.85
C LEU A 243 -2.91 24.52 4.95
N ASP A 244 -2.09 24.22 5.95
CA ASP A 244 -0.73 24.78 6.10
C ASP A 244 0.27 23.99 5.26
N LEU A 245 0.75 24.63 4.21
CA LEU A 245 1.65 24.10 3.17
C LEU A 245 2.89 24.98 3.01
N ARG A 246 3.22 25.76 4.04
CA ARG A 246 4.33 26.71 4.00
C ARG A 246 5.66 26.01 3.78
N PHE A 247 6.59 26.71 3.12
CA PHE A 247 7.98 26.26 2.90
C PHE A 247 8.15 24.98 2.04
N LEU A 248 7.08 24.41 1.48
CA LEU A 248 7.17 23.19 0.70
C LEU A 248 7.86 23.44 -0.65
N ASN A 249 8.73 22.52 -1.05
CA ASN A 249 9.31 22.50 -2.39
C ASN A 249 8.54 21.55 -3.32
N MET A 250 7.88 22.13 -4.31
CA MET A 250 6.99 21.50 -5.30
C MET A 250 7.37 21.89 -6.73
N ALA A 251 8.64 22.22 -6.99
CA ALA A 251 9.09 22.56 -8.33
C ALA A 251 8.75 21.43 -9.33
N GLY A 252 8.21 21.80 -10.50
CA GLY A 252 7.84 20.87 -11.57
C GLY A 252 6.56 20.06 -11.34
N VAL A 253 5.77 20.38 -10.30
CA VAL A 253 4.51 19.67 -10.01
C VAL A 253 3.43 19.87 -11.08
N ASP A 254 2.60 18.87 -11.33
CA ASP A 254 1.29 19.02 -12.01
C ASP A 254 0.17 19.04 -10.95
N LEU A 255 -0.38 20.23 -10.68
CA LEU A 255 -1.56 20.48 -9.83
C LEU A 255 -2.72 21.10 -10.63
N ARG A 256 -2.90 20.73 -11.90
CA ARG A 256 -4.02 21.27 -12.68
C ARG A 256 -5.36 20.97 -12.02
N ALA A 257 -6.25 21.97 -12.03
CA ALA A 257 -7.60 21.89 -11.48
C ALA A 257 -7.70 21.50 -9.99
N VAL A 258 -6.66 21.76 -9.20
CA VAL A 258 -6.71 21.53 -7.75
C VAL A 258 -7.50 22.62 -7.03
N GLU A 259 -8.17 22.27 -5.93
CA GLU A 259 -8.89 23.19 -5.05
C GLU A 259 -8.01 23.52 -3.83
N LEU A 260 -7.55 24.77 -3.73
CA LEU A 260 -6.59 25.32 -2.76
C LEU A 260 -7.11 26.61 -2.08
N GLN A 261 -8.43 26.79 -1.99
CA GLN A 261 -9.02 28.02 -1.47
C GLN A 261 -8.56 28.27 -0.03
N GLY A 262 -8.15 29.49 0.33
CA GLY A 262 -7.74 29.78 1.72
C GLY A 262 -6.52 29.03 2.26
N ALA A 263 -5.81 28.22 1.46
CA ALA A 263 -4.62 27.48 1.89
C ALA A 263 -3.46 28.43 2.28
N ASP A 264 -2.64 28.07 3.25
CA ASP A 264 -1.39 28.78 3.56
C ASP A 264 -0.22 28.17 2.81
N LEU A 265 0.14 28.81 1.69
CA LEU A 265 1.22 28.46 0.77
C LEU A 265 2.40 29.43 0.91
N SER A 266 2.51 30.17 2.01
CA SER A 266 3.54 31.19 2.14
C SER A 266 4.95 30.55 2.11
N GLN A 267 5.86 31.17 1.35
CA GLN A 267 7.23 30.69 1.12
C GLN A 267 7.34 29.31 0.46
N ALA A 268 6.27 28.78 -0.14
CA ALA A 268 6.34 27.56 -0.92
C ALA A 268 7.02 27.76 -2.29
N VAL A 269 7.54 26.70 -2.91
CA VAL A 269 8.22 26.74 -4.21
C VAL A 269 7.46 25.88 -5.23
N PHE A 270 7.02 26.50 -6.33
CA PHE A 270 6.24 25.91 -7.42
C PHE A 270 6.92 26.04 -8.79
N ASP A 271 8.22 26.37 -8.80
CA ASP A 271 8.95 26.70 -10.01
C ASP A 271 8.82 25.64 -11.10
N ASN A 272 8.54 26.05 -12.33
CA ASN A 272 8.32 25.19 -13.51
C ASN A 272 7.14 24.21 -13.36
N GLY A 273 6.28 24.39 -12.35
CA GLY A 273 5.07 23.61 -12.16
C GLY A 273 3.90 24.05 -13.04
N ASP A 274 2.80 23.33 -12.92
CA ASP A 274 1.56 23.55 -13.65
C ASP A 274 0.37 23.53 -12.69
N LEU A 275 -0.22 24.70 -12.41
CA LEU A 275 -1.43 24.86 -11.62
C LEU A 275 -2.58 25.43 -12.47
N SER A 276 -2.59 25.15 -13.78
CA SER A 276 -3.64 25.65 -14.66
C SER A 276 -5.02 25.16 -14.19
N HIS A 277 -6.03 26.01 -14.27
CA HIS A 277 -7.41 25.75 -13.81
C HIS A 277 -7.56 25.53 -12.30
N ALA A 278 -6.50 25.72 -11.51
CA ALA A 278 -6.60 25.59 -10.06
C ALA A 278 -7.42 26.73 -9.43
N ASP A 279 -8.00 26.46 -8.26
CA ASP A 279 -8.70 27.46 -7.46
C ASP A 279 -7.89 27.79 -6.20
N LEU A 280 -7.20 28.93 -6.23
CA LEU A 280 -6.39 29.50 -5.15
C LEU A 280 -7.08 30.69 -4.47
N SER A 281 -8.41 30.78 -4.58
CA SER A 281 -9.16 31.93 -4.04
C SER A 281 -8.96 32.05 -2.52
N GLY A 282 -8.53 33.24 -2.05
CA GLY A 282 -8.27 33.52 -0.65
C GLY A 282 -6.99 32.86 -0.07
N ALA A 283 -6.22 32.11 -0.87
CA ALA A 283 -5.00 31.47 -0.41
C ALA A 283 -3.90 32.48 -0.07
N ASN A 284 -3.03 32.14 0.88
CA ASN A 284 -1.84 32.91 1.23
C ASN A 284 -0.60 32.37 0.49
N LEU A 285 -0.22 32.99 -0.62
CA LEU A 285 1.00 32.71 -1.38
C LEU A 285 2.13 33.73 -1.10
N SER A 286 2.09 34.41 0.05
CA SER A 286 3.08 35.45 0.34
C SER A 286 4.50 34.89 0.32
N SER A 287 5.41 35.58 -0.39
CA SER A 287 6.80 35.16 -0.58
C SER A 287 7.00 33.77 -1.23
N ALA A 288 5.97 33.20 -1.87
CA ALA A 288 6.11 31.95 -2.61
C ALA A 288 6.88 32.15 -3.93
N SER A 289 7.59 31.12 -4.38
CA SER A 289 8.26 31.10 -5.69
C SER A 289 7.38 30.38 -6.72
N LEU A 290 7.03 31.05 -7.80
CA LEU A 290 6.16 30.59 -8.89
C LEU A 290 6.85 30.84 -10.24
N ARG A 291 8.18 30.67 -10.29
CA ARG A 291 8.97 31.00 -11.48
C ARG A 291 8.68 30.05 -12.62
N ASN A 292 8.42 30.56 -13.83
CA ASN A 292 8.08 29.76 -15.01
C ASN A 292 6.89 28.80 -14.78
N THR A 293 6.02 29.09 -13.83
CA THR A 293 4.88 28.24 -13.48
C THR A 293 3.71 28.53 -14.44
N ARG A 294 3.01 27.49 -14.91
CA ARG A 294 1.78 27.66 -15.67
C ARG A 294 0.60 27.88 -14.73
N LEU A 295 -0.06 29.01 -14.84
CA LEU A 295 -1.20 29.47 -14.03
C LEU A 295 -2.37 29.88 -14.93
N ILE A 296 -2.53 29.16 -16.06
CA ILE A 296 -3.55 29.47 -17.06
C ILE A 296 -4.92 29.19 -16.47
N ASP A 297 -5.86 30.14 -16.59
CA ASP A 297 -7.23 30.00 -16.10
C ASP A 297 -7.31 29.66 -14.60
N THR A 298 -6.31 30.08 -13.83
CA THR A 298 -6.25 29.88 -12.38
C THR A 298 -7.02 31.00 -11.66
N ARG A 299 -7.79 30.65 -10.60
CA ARG A 299 -8.49 31.64 -9.77
C ARG A 299 -7.63 32.03 -8.58
N PHE A 300 -7.38 33.32 -8.42
CA PHE A 300 -6.64 33.93 -7.31
C PHE A 300 -7.50 34.96 -6.58
N GLU A 301 -8.82 34.84 -6.64
CA GLU A 301 -9.71 35.86 -6.11
C GLU A 301 -9.44 36.07 -4.62
N THR A 302 -9.17 37.31 -4.20
CA THR A 302 -8.81 37.67 -2.81
C THR A 302 -7.54 37.00 -2.25
N ALA A 303 -6.76 36.29 -3.06
CA ALA A 303 -5.53 35.63 -2.63
C ALA A 303 -4.43 36.65 -2.27
N ASN A 304 -3.54 36.26 -1.36
CA ASN A 304 -2.38 37.06 -0.99
C ASN A 304 -1.12 36.56 -1.69
N LEU A 305 -0.69 37.23 -2.76
CA LEU A 305 0.57 36.98 -3.48
C LEU A 305 1.66 38.01 -3.13
N SER A 306 1.56 38.71 -2.00
CA SER A 306 2.55 39.74 -1.63
C SER A 306 3.97 39.16 -1.57
N ALA A 307 4.91 39.84 -2.24
CA ALA A 307 6.31 39.40 -2.40
C ALA A 307 6.50 38.02 -3.06
N ALA A 308 5.48 37.44 -3.68
CA ALA A 308 5.64 36.22 -4.47
C ALA A 308 6.49 36.49 -5.73
N ASP A 309 7.30 35.52 -6.11
CA ASP A 309 8.13 35.58 -7.30
C ASP A 309 7.42 34.91 -8.48
N LEU A 310 6.85 35.73 -9.36
CA LEU A 310 6.12 35.28 -10.56
C LEU A 310 6.99 35.31 -11.82
N THR A 311 8.32 35.42 -11.70
CA THR A 311 9.19 35.62 -12.88
C THR A 311 8.96 34.54 -13.94
N GLY A 312 8.55 34.94 -15.15
CA GLY A 312 8.27 34.02 -16.26
C GLY A 312 6.98 33.19 -16.12
N ALA A 313 6.16 33.42 -15.10
CA ALA A 313 4.88 32.73 -14.91
C ALA A 313 3.87 33.10 -16.01
N ASP A 314 2.98 32.17 -16.32
CA ASP A 314 1.91 32.35 -17.31
C ASP A 314 0.53 32.40 -16.65
N LEU A 315 -0.04 33.60 -16.52
CA LEU A 315 -1.35 33.87 -15.92
C LEU A 315 -2.43 34.09 -16.98
N THR A 316 -2.23 33.59 -18.19
CA THR A 316 -3.22 33.67 -19.27
C THR A 316 -4.63 33.26 -18.80
N TYR A 317 -5.65 34.10 -18.98
CA TYR A 317 -7.03 33.91 -18.50
C TYR A 317 -7.23 33.80 -16.98
N ALA A 318 -6.20 33.98 -16.16
CA ALA A 318 -6.34 33.91 -14.71
C ALA A 318 -7.20 35.06 -14.15
N SER A 319 -7.83 34.83 -12.99
CA SER A 319 -8.59 35.84 -12.27
C SER A 319 -7.86 36.26 -10.99
N LEU A 320 -7.34 37.49 -10.94
CA LEU A 320 -6.68 38.09 -9.78
C LEU A 320 -7.61 39.04 -9.02
N ARG A 321 -8.93 38.98 -9.22
CA ARG A 321 -9.88 39.95 -8.66
C ARG A 321 -9.72 40.09 -7.14
N GLY A 322 -9.44 41.31 -6.67
CA GLY A 322 -9.22 41.58 -5.25
C GLY A 322 -7.97 40.94 -4.63
N ALA A 323 -7.09 40.31 -5.42
CA ALA A 323 -5.85 39.72 -4.94
C ALA A 323 -4.83 40.78 -4.54
N LEU A 324 -4.00 40.48 -3.54
CA LEU A 324 -2.83 41.29 -3.19
C LEU A 324 -1.64 40.80 -4.04
N ILE A 325 -1.31 41.53 -5.09
CA ILE A 325 -0.25 41.13 -6.04
C ILE A 325 1.12 41.74 -5.71
N PRO A 326 2.23 41.16 -6.18
CA PRO A 326 3.55 41.78 -6.12
C PRO A 326 3.61 43.16 -6.79
N SER A 327 4.67 43.93 -6.52
CA SER A 327 4.86 45.23 -7.17
C SER A 327 4.96 45.10 -8.69
N ALA A 328 4.59 46.16 -9.41
CA ALA A 328 4.58 46.15 -10.88
C ALA A 328 5.95 45.78 -11.50
N GLU A 329 7.05 46.13 -10.84
CA GLU A 329 8.42 45.78 -11.25
C GLU A 329 8.67 44.25 -11.24
N MET A 330 8.04 43.52 -10.31
CA MET A 330 8.15 42.06 -10.21
C MET A 330 7.28 41.33 -11.25
N MET A 331 6.38 42.03 -11.94
CA MET A 331 5.51 41.45 -12.97
C MET A 331 6.03 41.63 -14.40
N GLY A 332 7.18 42.29 -14.60
CA GLY A 332 7.67 42.65 -15.94
C GLY A 332 8.00 41.48 -16.88
N SER A 333 8.06 40.25 -16.36
CA SER A 333 8.29 39.02 -17.12
C SER A 333 7.10 38.04 -17.11
N VAL A 334 5.97 38.47 -16.53
CA VAL A 334 4.76 37.65 -16.40
C VAL A 334 3.91 37.75 -17.66
N ILE A 335 3.40 36.62 -18.14
CA ILE A 335 2.43 36.59 -19.24
C ILE A 335 1.04 36.84 -18.65
N LEU A 336 0.39 37.93 -19.06
CA LEU A 336 -0.90 38.39 -18.51
C LEU A 336 -2.03 38.43 -19.56
N PHE A 337 -1.98 37.58 -20.59
CA PHE A 337 -2.98 37.61 -21.66
C PHE A 337 -4.39 37.32 -21.14
N GLN A 338 -5.35 38.22 -21.39
CA GLN A 338 -6.74 38.06 -20.94
C GLN A 338 -6.88 37.83 -19.42
N THR A 339 -5.87 38.20 -18.64
CA THR A 339 -5.88 38.09 -17.18
C THR A 339 -6.75 39.20 -16.60
N MET A 340 -7.66 38.85 -15.68
CA MET A 340 -8.41 39.83 -14.90
C MET A 340 -7.54 40.30 -13.72
N MET A 341 -7.20 41.59 -13.71
CA MET A 341 -6.39 42.23 -12.68
C MET A 341 -7.20 42.47 -11.39
N PRO A 342 -6.54 42.84 -10.27
CA PRO A 342 -7.22 43.02 -8.99
C PRO A 342 -8.37 44.04 -8.97
N ASP A 343 -8.29 45.06 -9.81
CA ASP A 343 -9.34 46.08 -9.99
C ASP A 343 -10.50 45.62 -10.91
N GLY A 344 -10.39 44.42 -11.49
CA GLY A 344 -11.37 43.84 -12.40
C GLY A 344 -11.14 44.19 -13.88
N LEU A 345 -10.11 44.95 -14.22
CA LEU A 345 -9.75 45.21 -15.62
C LEU A 345 -9.10 43.97 -16.24
N VAL A 346 -9.46 43.67 -17.48
CA VAL A 346 -8.88 42.56 -18.23
C VAL A 346 -7.73 43.09 -19.08
N VAL A 347 -6.55 42.50 -18.93
CA VAL A 347 -5.40 42.80 -19.78
C VAL A 347 -5.74 42.31 -21.19
N PRO A 348 -5.72 43.20 -22.21
CA PRO A 348 -6.11 42.84 -23.55
C PRO A 348 -5.13 41.82 -24.16
N GLY A 349 -5.63 41.15 -25.19
CA GLY A 349 -4.82 40.23 -25.97
C GLY A 349 -3.82 40.90 -26.91
N PRO A 350 -2.72 40.25 -27.33
CA PRO A 350 -2.00 40.67 -28.52
C PRO A 350 -2.85 40.55 -29.78
#